data_AF-W4RK89-F1
#
_entry.id   AF-W4RK89-F1
#
_cell.length_a   1.000
_cell.length_b   1.000
_cell.length_c   1.000
_cell.angle_alpha   90.00
_cell.angle_beta   90.00
_cell.angle_gamma   90.00
#
_symmetry.space_group_name_H-M   'P 1'
#
loop_
_entity.id
_entity.type
_entity.pdbx_description
1 polymer ?
#
loop_
_entity_poly.entity_id
_entity_poly.type
_entity_poly.pdbx_seq_one_letter_code
_entity_poly.pdbx_strand_id
1 'polypeptide(L)'
;MSFIEIIRSVPDVLWMFLLQAIVIWIYKAFGVKFIQTVSLGSENRAFLLPLISLSLPIFLFLTQVIVLKIFEELDKQYITFAKAKGLSYLYMLNSHVIRNIRQDLLGHFKTIIWMMLSTLVMVEYIFNLDG
;
A
#
# COMPACT_ATOMS: atom_id res chain seq x y z
N MET A 1 -15.19 -7.73 14.85
CA MET A 1 -13.90 -7.58 14.19
C MET A 1 -14.13 -6.93 12.85
N SER A 2 -13.65 -5.70 12.64
CA SER A 2 -13.79 -5.01 11.35
C SER A 2 -12.98 -5.75 10.27
N PHE A 3 -13.41 -5.72 9.00
CA PHE A 3 -12.68 -6.31 7.86
C PHE A 3 -11.20 -5.88 7.82
N ILE A 4 -10.93 -4.65 8.28
CA ILE A 4 -9.60 -4.06 8.42
C ILE A 4 -8.74 -4.79 9.47
N GLU A 5 -9.34 -5.31 10.54
CA GLU A 5 -8.63 -6.04 11.61
C GLU A 5 -8.21 -7.44 11.17
N ILE A 6 -9.03 -8.10 10.34
CA ILE A 6 -8.66 -9.37 9.70
C ILE A 6 -7.50 -9.16 8.75
N ILE A 7 -7.53 -8.07 7.96
CA ILE A 7 -6.41 -7.70 7.09
C ILE A 7 -5.13 -7.39 7.89
N ARG A 8 -5.27 -6.76 9.07
CA ARG A 8 -4.18 -6.43 9.98
C ARG A 8 -3.54 -7.65 10.65
N SER A 9 -4.29 -8.74 10.79
CA SER A 9 -3.79 -9.98 11.41
C SER A 9 -2.78 -10.73 10.52
N VAL A 10 -2.75 -10.39 9.23
CA VAL A 10 -1.84 -10.98 8.25
C VAL A 10 -0.56 -10.13 8.21
N PRO A 11 0.61 -10.69 8.57
CA PRO A 11 1.90 -10.05 8.42
C PRO A 11 2.08 -9.43 7.03
N ASP A 12 2.72 -8.25 6.99
CA ASP A 12 3.00 -7.47 5.79
C ASP A 12 3.69 -8.34 4.70
N VAL A 13 4.55 -9.25 5.15
CA VAL A 13 5.27 -10.23 4.32
C VAL A 13 4.33 -11.23 3.64
N LEU A 14 3.27 -11.68 4.33
CA LEU A 14 2.27 -12.58 3.74
C LEU A 14 1.43 -11.90 2.67
N TRP A 15 1.16 -10.60 2.80
CA TRP A 15 0.52 -9.82 1.72
C TRP A 15 1.39 -9.77 0.46
N MET A 16 2.71 -9.58 0.62
CA MET A 16 3.65 -9.63 -0.50
C MET A 16 3.65 -11.01 -1.18
N PHE A 17 3.69 -12.10 -0.41
CA PHE A 17 3.64 -13.46 -0.96
C PHE A 17 2.30 -13.78 -1.66
N LEU A 18 1.16 -13.37 -1.08
CA LEU A 18 -0.15 -13.60 -1.69
C LEU A 18 -0.30 -12.86 -3.02
N LEU A 19 0.18 -11.62 -3.09
CA LEU A 19 0.19 -10.87 -4.35
C LEU A 19 1.09 -11.51 -5.38
N GLN A 20 2.28 -11.95 -4.98
CA GLN A 20 3.18 -12.66 -5.88
C GLN A 20 2.54 -13.95 -6.40
N ALA A 21 1.86 -14.70 -5.54
CA ALA A 21 1.12 -15.90 -5.92
C ALA A 21 -0.05 -15.59 -6.86
N ILE A 22 -0.82 -14.53 -6.60
CA ILE A 22 -1.92 -14.06 -7.46
C ILE A 22 -1.38 -13.63 -8.81
N VAL A 23 -0.28 -12.88 -8.83
CA VAL A 23 0.39 -12.43 -10.05
C VAL A 23 0.84 -13.64 -10.87
N ILE A 24 1.56 -14.59 -10.27
CA ILE A 24 1.98 -15.86 -10.91
C ILE A 24 0.77 -16.67 -11.39
N TRP A 25 -0.30 -16.71 -10.60
CA TRP A 25 -1.52 -17.42 -10.95
C TRP A 25 -2.24 -16.78 -12.13
N ILE A 26 -2.40 -15.45 -12.15
CA ILE A 26 -2.95 -14.68 -13.28
C ILE A 26 -2.13 -14.93 -14.55
N TYR A 27 -0.80 -14.96 -14.45
CA TYR A 27 0.08 -15.30 -15.56
C TYR A 27 -0.18 -16.68 -16.13
N LYS A 28 -0.35 -17.68 -15.26
CA LYS A 28 -0.61 -19.07 -15.68
C LYS A 28 -2.04 -19.27 -16.19
N ALA A 29 -3.02 -18.61 -15.58
CA ALA A 29 -4.45 -18.81 -15.83
C ALA A 29 -4.93 -18.16 -17.12
N PHE A 30 -4.48 -16.94 -17.41
CA PHE A 30 -4.97 -16.24 -18.59
C PHE A 30 -4.29 -16.69 -19.88
N GLY A 31 -3.14 -17.39 -19.86
CA GLY A 31 -2.46 -17.92 -21.06
C GLY A 31 -2.13 -16.85 -22.13
N VAL A 32 -2.38 -15.60 -21.79
CA VAL A 32 -2.45 -14.46 -22.69
C VAL A 32 -1.19 -13.67 -22.43
N LYS A 33 -0.30 -13.75 -23.40
CA LYS A 33 0.98 -13.03 -23.52
C LYS A 33 0.76 -11.51 -23.70
N PHE A 34 -0.23 -10.90 -23.02
CA PHE A 34 -0.53 -9.48 -23.16
C PHE A 34 0.53 -8.57 -22.54
N ILE A 35 1.42 -9.13 -21.72
CA ILE A 35 2.55 -8.41 -21.15
C ILE A 35 3.68 -9.44 -21.05
N GLN A 36 4.58 -9.44 -22.04
CA GLN A 36 5.70 -10.39 -22.16
C GLN A 36 6.65 -10.24 -20.97
N THR A 37 6.53 -11.16 -20.02
CA THR A 37 7.08 -11.07 -18.66
C THR A 37 8.24 -12.01 -18.43
N VAL A 38 8.99 -12.20 -19.51
CA VAL A 38 10.36 -12.69 -19.51
C VAL A 38 11.04 -11.97 -20.66
N SER A 39 12.13 -11.25 -20.36
CA SER A 39 13.08 -10.81 -21.38
C SER A 39 13.81 -12.03 -21.93
N LEU A 40 13.13 -12.79 -22.79
CA LEU A 40 13.75 -13.78 -23.66
C LEU A 40 14.11 -13.08 -24.97
N GLY A 41 15.02 -12.12 -24.87
CA GLY A 41 15.60 -11.41 -26.02
C GLY A 41 14.65 -10.43 -26.72
N SER A 42 15.18 -9.23 -27.00
CA SER A 42 14.70 -8.29 -28.03
C SER A 42 13.30 -7.67 -27.80
N GLU A 43 13.35 -6.42 -27.32
CA GLU A 43 12.54 -5.27 -27.76
C GLU A 43 11.20 -4.91 -27.10
N ASN A 44 10.64 -5.70 -26.17
CA ASN A 44 9.47 -5.21 -25.39
C ASN A 44 9.54 -5.58 -23.90
N ARG A 45 10.07 -4.64 -23.10
CA ARG A 45 10.19 -4.77 -21.64
C ARG A 45 8.82 -4.66 -20.96
N ALA A 46 8.45 -5.66 -20.16
CA ALA A 46 7.24 -5.61 -19.34
C ALA A 46 7.42 -4.72 -18.11
N PHE A 47 7.15 -3.42 -18.26
CA PHE A 47 7.25 -2.45 -17.15
C PHE A 47 6.08 -2.51 -16.17
N LEU A 48 4.87 -2.87 -16.63
CA LEU A 48 3.65 -2.73 -15.82
C LEU A 48 3.62 -3.62 -14.57
N LEU A 49 4.07 -4.86 -14.67
CA LEU A 49 4.01 -5.83 -13.57
C LEU A 49 5.05 -5.58 -12.47
N PRO A 50 6.32 -5.28 -12.80
CA PRO A 50 7.29 -4.76 -11.84
C PRO A 50 6.77 -3.52 -11.10
N LEU A 51 6.11 -2.59 -11.81
CA LEU A 51 5.62 -1.33 -11.24
C LEU A 51 4.44 -1.54 -10.27
N ILE A 52 3.54 -2.47 -10.59
CA ILE A 52 2.46 -2.89 -9.69
C ILE A 52 3.06 -3.60 -8.47
N SER A 53 4.01 -4.52 -8.69
CA SER A 53 4.68 -5.23 -7.59
C SER A 53 5.45 -4.31 -6.64
N LEU A 54 6.02 -3.22 -7.16
CA LEU A 54 6.68 -2.17 -6.38
C LEU A 54 5.68 -1.34 -5.57
N SER A 55 4.61 -0.87 -6.20
CA SER A 55 3.70 0.12 -5.59
C SER A 55 2.75 -0.47 -4.55
N LEU A 56 2.39 -1.75 -4.69
CA LEU A 56 1.33 -2.35 -3.89
C LEU A 56 1.69 -2.51 -2.40
N PRO A 57 2.88 -2.99 -2.01
CA PRO A 57 3.26 -3.08 -0.60
C PRO A 57 3.25 -1.71 0.10
N ILE A 58 3.74 -0.68 -0.60
CA ILE A 58 3.79 0.69 -0.10
C ILE A 58 2.37 1.26 0.06
N PHE A 59 1.48 0.96 -0.89
CA PHE A 59 0.08 1.37 -0.84
C PHE A 59 -0.67 0.74 0.33
N LEU A 60 -0.47 -0.56 0.58
CA LEU A 60 -1.10 -1.24 1.72
C LEU A 60 -0.60 -0.66 3.04
N PHE A 61 0.71 -0.50 3.17
CA PHE A 61 1.32 0.10 4.34
C PHE A 61 0.78 1.51 4.62
N LEU A 62 0.76 2.39 3.62
CA LEU A 62 0.24 3.75 3.76
C LEU A 62 -1.24 3.77 4.14
N THR A 63 -2.05 2.94 3.48
CA THR A 63 -3.48 2.82 3.79
C THR A 63 -3.68 2.40 5.24
N GLN A 64 -2.92 1.42 5.73
CA GLN A 64 -2.99 0.95 7.11
C GLN A 64 -2.63 2.05 8.10
N VAL A 65 -1.53 2.77 7.86
CA VAL A 65 -1.09 3.89 8.72
C VAL A 65 -2.16 4.99 8.75
N ILE A 66 -2.67 5.39 7.59
CA ILE A 66 -3.71 6.43 7.49
C ILE A 66 -4.96 6.03 8.26
N VAL A 67 -5.46 4.81 8.04
CA VAL A 67 -6.67 4.32 8.71
C VAL A 67 -6.49 4.28 10.22
N LEU A 68 -5.38 3.73 10.70
CA LEU A 68 -5.06 3.69 12.13
C LEU A 68 -5.04 5.10 12.73
N LYS A 69 -4.34 6.03 12.07
CA LYS A 69 -4.20 7.40 12.56
C LYS A 69 -5.52 8.17 12.54
N ILE A 70 -6.37 7.95 11.54
CA ILE A 70 -7.71 8.52 11.51
C ILE A 70 -8.54 8.02 12.70
N PHE A 71 -8.53 6.71 12.98
CA PHE A 71 -9.27 6.17 14.11
C PHE A 71 -8.76 6.70 15.46
N GLU A 72 -7.45 6.74 15.66
CA GLU A 72 -6.83 7.35 16.85
C GLU A 72 -7.21 8.83 17.01
N GLU A 73 -7.26 9.57 15.90
CA GLU A 73 -7.58 11.00 15.92
C GLU A 73 -9.06 11.27 16.21
N LEU A 74 -9.95 10.44 15.67
CA LEU A 74 -11.39 10.56 15.87
C LEU A 74 -11.82 10.28 17.32
N ASP A 75 -11.01 9.53 18.08
CA ASP A 75 -11.28 9.21 19.49
C ASP A 75 -10.88 10.33 20.47
N LYS A 76 -10.25 11.40 19.97
CA LYS A 76 -9.82 12.52 20.81
C LYS A 76 -10.99 13.38 21.27
N GLN A 77 -10.93 13.83 22.52
CA GLN A 77 -11.98 14.62 23.18
C GLN A 77 -12.44 15.86 22.39
N TYR A 78 -11.52 16.53 21.69
CA TYR A 78 -11.87 17.72 20.91
C TYR A 78 -12.74 17.40 19.69
N ILE A 79 -12.59 16.20 19.09
CA ILE A 79 -13.47 15.72 18.01
C ILE A 79 -14.84 15.39 18.58
N THR A 80 -14.91 14.74 19.75
CA THR A 80 -16.17 14.48 20.44
C THR A 80 -16.91 15.77 20.78
N PHE A 81 -16.19 16.81 21.22
CA PHE A 81 -16.75 18.15 21.45
C PHE A 81 -17.23 18.80 20.14
N ALA A 82 -16.43 18.73 19.07
CA ALA A 82 -16.80 19.23 17.74
C ALA A 82 -18.07 18.55 17.20
N LYS A 83 -18.21 17.24 17.42
CA LYS A 83 -19.40 16.47 17.10
C LYS A 83 -20.61 16.92 17.93
N ALA A 84 -20.44 17.15 19.24
CA ALA A 84 -21.50 17.70 20.10
C ALA A 84 -21.94 19.12 19.69
N LYS A 85 -21.05 19.90 19.09
CA LYS A 85 -21.34 21.22 18.50
C LYS A 85 -22.10 21.14 17.15
N GLY A 86 -22.33 19.94 16.61
CA GLY A 86 -23.04 19.74 15.35
C GLY A 86 -22.17 19.90 14.09
N LEU A 87 -20.84 19.86 14.22
CA LEU A 87 -19.96 19.90 13.05
C LEU A 87 -20.08 18.63 12.21
N SER A 88 -20.09 18.77 10.89
CA SER A 88 -20.21 17.63 9.98
C SER A 88 -18.94 16.77 9.99
N TYR A 89 -19.10 15.47 9.77
CA TYR A 89 -17.98 14.52 9.73
C TYR A 89 -16.93 14.91 8.67
N LEU A 90 -17.36 15.30 7.47
CA LEU A 90 -16.45 15.71 6.38
C LEU A 90 -15.67 16.98 6.73
N TYR A 91 -16.28 17.93 7.44
CA TYR A 91 -15.59 19.13 7.91
C TYR A 91 -14.51 18.77 8.94
N MET A 92 -14.86 17.94 9.93
CA MET A 92 -13.90 17.50 10.95
C MET A 92 -12.75 16.69 10.36
N LEU A 93 -13.05 15.79 9.42
CA LEU A 93 -12.06 14.98 8.73
C LEU A 93 -11.05 15.85 7.99
N ASN A 94 -11.51 16.80 7.16
CA ASN A 94 -10.64 17.62 6.33
C ASN A 94 -9.89 18.70 7.11
N SER A 95 -10.57 19.37 8.06
CA SER A 95 -10.01 20.54 8.76
C SER A 95 -9.14 20.15 9.95
N HIS A 96 -9.53 19.10 10.69
CA HIS A 96 -8.85 18.70 11.92
C HIS A 96 -8.05 17.42 11.74
N VAL A 97 -8.69 16.33 11.31
CA VAL A 97 -8.07 15.00 11.32
C VAL A 97 -6.92 14.91 10.31
N ILE A 98 -7.17 15.19 9.02
CA ILE A 98 -6.14 15.13 7.96
C ILE A 98 -4.97 16.07 8.26
N ARG A 99 -5.25 17.26 8.80
CA ARG A 99 -4.21 18.21 9.19
C ARG A 99 -3.31 17.68 10.30
N ASN A 100 -3.88 16.97 11.28
CA ASN A 100 -3.13 16.46 12.43
C ASN A 100 -2.30 15.22 12.08
N ILE A 101 -2.89 14.26 11.36
CA ILE A 101 -2.20 13.00 10.99
C ILE A 101 -1.07 13.21 9.97
N ARG A 102 -1.03 14.36 9.27
CA ARG A 102 0.01 14.63 8.27
C ARG A 102 1.42 14.60 8.85
N GLN A 103 1.61 15.09 10.08
CA GLN A 103 2.93 15.06 10.72
C GLN A 103 3.38 13.62 11.00
N ASP A 104 2.47 12.78 11.46
CA ASP A 104 2.73 11.35 11.66
C ASP A 104 3.06 10.65 10.35
N LEU A 105 2.31 10.94 9.28
CA LEU A 105 2.55 10.38 7.94
C LEU A 105 3.95 10.74 7.41
N LEU A 106 4.41 11.97 7.61
CA LEU A 106 5.76 12.38 7.24
C LEU A 106 6.84 11.64 8.05
N GLY A 107 6.53 11.24 9.29
CA GLY A 107 7.42 10.40 10.10
C GLY A 107 7.75 9.05 9.46
N HIS A 108 6.84 8.50 8.65
CA HIS A 108 7.03 7.23 7.95
C HIS A 108 7.81 7.35 6.63
N PHE A 109 8.23 8.55 6.22
CA PHE A 109 8.94 8.76 4.96
C PHE A 109 10.21 7.90 4.84
N LYS A 110 11.00 7.81 5.93
CA LYS A 110 12.20 6.95 5.97
C LYS A 110 11.85 5.48 5.76
N THR A 111 10.79 5.00 6.40
CA THR A 111 10.31 3.62 6.27
C THR A 111 9.87 3.32 4.84
N ILE A 112 9.17 4.25 4.20
CA ILE A 112 8.75 4.12 2.81
C ILE A 112 9.95 4.01 1.87
N ILE A 113 10.99 4.83 2.04
CA ILE A 113 12.23 4.73 1.25
C ILE A 113 12.88 3.34 1.41
N TRP A 114 13.02 2.86 2.64
CA TRP A 114 13.61 1.55 2.90
C TRP A 114 12.78 0.42 2.27
N MET A 115 11.45 0.48 2.36
CA MET A 115 10.57 -0.48 1.70
C MET A 115 10.72 -0.42 0.19
N MET A 116 10.75 0.77 -0.42
CA MET A 116 10.96 0.94 -1.86
C MET A 116 12.24 0.26 -2.32
N LEU A 117 13.37 0.51 -1.65
CA LEU A 117 14.66 -0.11 -1.97
C LEU A 117 14.62 -1.63 -1.82
N SER A 118 14.01 -2.14 -0.75
CA SER A 118 13.87 -3.58 -0.54
C SER A 118 13.00 -4.24 -1.61
N THR A 119 11.88 -3.62 -1.95
CA THR A 119 10.97 -4.13 -3.00
C THR A 119 11.59 -4.04 -4.39
N LEU A 120 12.47 -3.07 -4.65
CA LEU A 120 13.18 -2.93 -5.92
C LEU A 120 14.13 -4.09 -6.16
N VAL A 121 14.99 -4.41 -5.19
CA VAL A 121 15.92 -5.54 -5.29
C VAL A 121 15.16 -6.88 -5.47
N MET A 122 14.05 -7.05 -4.73
CA MET A 122 13.18 -8.21 -4.90
C MET A 122 12.61 -8.31 -6.32
N VAL A 123 12.12 -7.20 -6.86
CA VAL A 123 11.55 -7.14 -8.20
C VAL A 123 12.61 -7.39 -9.27
N GLU A 124 13.82 -6.84 -9.14
CA GLU A 124 14.93 -7.15 -10.04
C GLU A 124 15.24 -8.64 -10.08
N TYR A 125 15.36 -9.27 -8.91
CA TYR A 125 15.63 -10.70 -8.79
C TYR A 125 14.49 -11.57 -9.36
N ILE A 126 13.23 -11.25 -9.04
CA ILE A 126 12.06 -12.05 -9.44
C ILE A 126 11.78 -11.94 -10.93
N PHE A 127 11.93 -10.74 -11.51
CA PHE A 127 11.62 -10.49 -12.92
C PHE A 127 12.84 -10.67 -13.84
N ASN A 128 13.99 -11.08 -13.28
CA ASN A 128 15.26 -11.19 -14.00
C ASN A 128 15.53 -9.94 -14.84
N LEU A 129 15.28 -8.78 -14.23
CA LEU A 129 15.63 -7.48 -14.80
C LEU A 129 17.10 -7.28 -14.46
N ASP A 130 17.96 -7.24 -15.47
CA ASP A 130 19.34 -6.80 -15.27
C ASP A 130 19.29 -5.34 -14.79
N GLY A 131 19.73 -5.12 -13.55
CA GLY A 131 19.84 -3.80 -12.91
C GLY A 131 20.99 -2.97 -13.46
#